data_AF-A0A5K4F6M4-F1
#
_entry.id   AF-A0A5K4F6M4-F1
#
_cell.length_a   1.000
_cell.length_b   1.000
_cell.length_c   1.000
_cell.angle_alpha   90.00
_cell.angle_beta   90.00
_cell.angle_gamma   90.00
#
_symmetry.space_group_name_H-M   'P 1'
#
loop_
_entity.id
_entity.type
_entity.pdbx_description
1 polymer ?
#
loop_
_entity_poly.entity_id
_entity_poly.type
_entity_poly.pdbx_seq_one_letter_code
_entity_poly.pdbx_strand_id
1 'polypeptide(L)'
;MPFWKKVLCDSFLLPTVTSNVIKATKTTGGGRFLTEFGLCGDDGNPSSVNTLECNAVLDEADKHFESWTFWDGYFIDNAGNPIQTQVRSFIRPYPQSTNGRFVKQHFNHETGEYSFSFITNQLSNQYSEKQNLIAEIYIPLSVHYPNGYSINLNPNNLTAELKGNTLSIYLPTDLRNEHVLVEMELVRK
;
A
#
# COMPACT_ATOMS: atom_id res chain seq x y z
N MET A 1 -5.28 -0.51 25.42
CA MET A 1 -4.00 0.10 25.87
C MET A 1 -4.27 1.49 26.47
N PRO A 2 -3.59 1.96 27.53
CA PRO A 2 -3.70 3.35 27.96
C PRO A 2 -3.31 4.34 26.84
N PHE A 3 -4.08 5.42 26.67
CA PHE A 3 -3.88 6.40 25.60
C PHE A 3 -2.45 6.95 25.53
N TRP A 4 -1.85 7.29 26.68
CA TRP A 4 -0.49 7.83 26.72
C TRP A 4 0.56 6.83 26.20
N LYS A 5 0.35 5.51 26.40
CA LYS A 5 1.24 4.49 25.84
C LYS A 5 1.11 4.44 24.32
N LYS A 6 -0.13 4.49 23.81
CA LYS A 6 -0.38 4.53 22.37
C LYS A 6 0.32 5.74 21.73
N VAL A 7 0.17 6.93 22.31
CA VAL A 7 0.86 8.13 21.84
C VAL A 7 2.38 7.96 21.85
N LEU A 8 2.95 7.40 22.93
CA LEU A 8 4.38 7.12 23.00
C LEU A 8 4.85 6.16 21.89
N CYS A 9 4.10 5.07 21.65
CA CYS A 9 4.41 4.11 20.61
C CYS A 9 4.30 4.74 19.21
N ASP A 10 3.13 5.29 18.88
CA ASP A 10 2.78 5.72 17.53
C ASP A 10 3.49 7.02 17.12
N SER A 11 3.69 7.95 18.08
CA SER A 11 4.27 9.28 17.78
C SER A 11 5.76 9.38 18.04
N PHE A 12 6.35 8.47 18.84
CA PHE A 12 7.77 8.55 19.18
C PHE A 12 8.53 7.28 18.81
N LEU A 13 8.16 6.13 19.37
CA LEU A 13 8.97 4.90 19.21
C LEU A 13 8.97 4.40 17.78
N LEU A 14 7.79 4.20 17.19
CA LEU A 14 7.64 3.67 15.83
C LEU A 14 8.31 4.58 14.78
N PRO A 15 8.05 5.91 14.74
CA PRO A 15 8.76 6.80 13.81
C PRO A 15 10.28 6.83 14.02
N THR A 16 10.75 6.70 15.28
CA THR A 16 12.18 6.68 15.58
C THR A 16 12.84 5.42 15.02
N VAL A 17 12.23 4.25 15.22
CA VAL A 17 12.73 2.97 14.68
C VAL A 17 12.79 3.04 13.15
N THR A 18 11.70 3.44 12.50
CA THR A 18 11.63 3.56 11.04
C THR A 18 12.67 4.55 10.50
N SER A 19 12.81 5.71 11.14
CA SER A 19 13.83 6.71 10.76
C SER A 19 15.26 6.18 10.90
N ASN A 20 15.55 5.40 11.94
CA ASN A 20 16.87 4.80 12.12
C ASN A 20 17.19 3.79 11.02
N VAL A 21 16.22 2.95 10.63
CA VAL A 21 16.39 2.01 9.51
C VAL A 21 16.61 2.77 8.20
N ILE A 22 15.81 3.80 7.90
CA ILE A 22 15.99 4.66 6.73
C ILE A 22 17.39 5.28 6.70
N LYS A 23 17.87 5.80 7.83
CA LYS A 23 19.19 6.41 7.94
C LYS A 23 20.31 5.40 7.73
N ALA A 24 20.17 4.20 8.29
CA ALA A 24 21.12 3.11 8.09
C ALA A 24 21.19 2.74 6.60
N THR A 25 20.05 2.48 5.95
CA THR A 25 19.99 2.13 4.52
C THR A 25 20.54 3.23 3.61
N LYS A 26 20.33 4.52 3.94
CA LYS A 26 20.96 5.62 3.20
C LYS A 26 22.49 5.59 3.24
N THR A 27 23.06 5.05 4.31
CA THR A 27 24.51 4.94 4.49
C THR A 27 25.06 3.67 3.84
N THR A 28 24.36 2.54 4.01
CA THR A 28 24.82 1.23 3.54
C THR A 28 24.42 0.92 2.10
N GLY A 29 23.42 1.62 1.56
CA GLY A 29 22.68 1.16 0.39
C GLY A 29 21.80 -0.06 0.71
N GLY A 30 21.19 -0.63 -0.33
CA GLY A 30 20.34 -1.82 -0.24
C GLY A 30 18.84 -1.52 -0.14
N GLY A 31 18.06 -2.58 0.04
CA GLY A 31 16.62 -2.52 0.29
C GLY A 31 16.30 -2.54 1.79
N ARG A 32 15.05 -2.24 2.12
CA ARG A 32 14.46 -2.46 3.46
C ARG A 32 13.34 -3.46 3.32
N PHE A 33 13.23 -4.36 4.30
CA PHE A 33 12.22 -5.41 4.29
C PHE A 33 11.89 -5.80 5.73
N LEU A 34 10.67 -5.48 6.16
CA LEU A 34 10.19 -5.75 7.51
C LEU A 34 9.65 -7.19 7.59
N THR A 35 10.24 -8.03 8.44
CA THR A 35 9.84 -9.45 8.57
C THR A 35 9.11 -9.77 9.86
N GLU A 36 9.33 -8.97 10.90
CA GLU A 36 8.86 -9.24 12.26
C GLU A 36 8.46 -7.93 12.91
N PHE A 37 7.22 -7.85 13.35
CA PHE A 37 6.68 -6.71 14.07
C PHE A 37 5.70 -7.15 15.16
N GLY A 38 6.09 -8.22 15.86
CA GLY A 38 5.40 -8.76 17.02
C GLY A 38 4.29 -9.76 16.67
N LEU A 39 3.76 -10.40 17.71
CA LEU A 39 2.55 -11.23 17.65
C LEU A 39 1.33 -10.30 17.58
N CYS A 40 1.21 -9.58 16.48
CA CYS A 40 0.15 -8.61 16.27
C CYS A 40 -0.78 -9.11 15.16
N GLY A 41 -2.07 -8.80 15.31
CA GLY A 41 -3.09 -9.28 14.40
C GLY A 41 -4.46 -8.92 14.91
N ASP A 42 -5.33 -8.48 14.00
CA ASP A 42 -6.64 -8.01 14.39
C ASP A 42 -7.48 -9.15 14.99
N ASP A 43 -7.69 -9.07 16.29
CA ASP A 43 -8.47 -10.02 17.08
C ASP A 43 -9.97 -9.65 17.10
N GLY A 44 -10.37 -8.67 16.29
CA GLY A 44 -11.73 -8.14 16.20
C GLY A 44 -12.05 -7.12 17.30
N ASN A 45 -11.14 -6.87 18.25
CA ASN A 45 -11.28 -5.83 19.25
C ASN A 45 -10.44 -4.60 18.85
N PRO A 46 -11.06 -3.50 18.38
CA PRO A 46 -10.34 -2.32 17.91
C PRO A 46 -9.53 -1.61 19.01
N SER A 47 -9.75 -1.96 20.28
CA SER A 47 -9.00 -1.43 21.43
C SER A 47 -7.91 -2.37 21.96
N SER A 48 -7.78 -3.57 21.39
CA SER A 48 -6.73 -4.51 21.77
C SER A 48 -5.36 -3.97 21.36
N VAL A 49 -4.33 -4.35 22.10
CA VAL A 49 -2.95 -3.99 21.74
C VAL A 49 -2.59 -4.60 20.39
N ASN A 50 -3.03 -5.84 20.15
CA ASN A 50 -2.73 -6.60 18.94
C ASN A 50 -3.26 -5.92 17.69
N THR A 51 -4.52 -5.47 17.69
CA THR A 51 -5.13 -4.76 16.55
C THR A 51 -4.48 -3.39 16.34
N LEU A 52 -4.30 -2.62 17.43
CA LEU A 52 -3.76 -1.26 17.36
C LEU A 52 -2.31 -1.24 16.86
N GLU A 53 -1.44 -2.09 17.42
CA GLU A 53 -0.02 -2.13 17.09
C GLU A 53 0.21 -2.68 15.67
N CYS A 54 -0.52 -3.72 15.26
CA CYS A 54 -0.41 -4.30 13.93
C CYS A 54 -0.70 -3.27 12.85
N ASN A 55 -1.86 -2.61 12.96
CA ASN A 55 -2.28 -1.64 11.98
C ASN A 55 -1.35 -0.43 11.95
N ALA A 56 -0.89 0.06 13.12
CA ALA A 56 0.06 1.17 13.19
C ALA A 56 1.39 0.85 12.47
N VAL A 57 1.95 -0.35 12.67
CA VAL A 57 3.19 -0.75 12.00
C VAL A 57 3.01 -0.87 10.49
N LEU A 58 1.92 -1.51 10.04
CA LEU A 58 1.63 -1.66 8.62
C LEU A 58 1.37 -0.31 7.93
N ASP A 59 0.67 0.61 8.59
CA ASP A 59 0.44 1.97 8.08
C ASP A 59 1.76 2.76 7.97
N GLU A 60 2.68 2.58 8.92
CA GLU A 60 4.01 3.20 8.86
C GLU A 60 4.88 2.57 7.75
N ALA A 61 4.74 1.26 7.50
CA ALA A 61 5.40 0.59 6.39
C ALA A 61 4.89 1.13 5.03
N ASP A 62 3.58 1.28 4.86
CA ASP A 62 2.95 1.87 3.67
C ASP A 62 3.46 3.29 3.41
N LYS A 63 3.45 4.13 4.45
CA LYS A 63 3.91 5.53 4.40
C LYS A 63 5.36 5.65 3.93
N HIS A 64 6.19 4.67 4.27
CA HIS A 64 7.62 4.65 3.93
C HIS A 64 7.98 3.76 2.75
N PHE A 65 6.97 3.26 2.02
CA PHE A 65 7.12 2.34 0.88
C PHE A 65 8.04 1.17 1.23
N GLU A 66 7.86 0.61 2.42
CA GLU A 66 8.66 -0.48 2.96
C GLU A 66 7.93 -1.80 2.73
N SER A 67 8.58 -2.71 2.01
CA SER A 67 8.06 -4.05 1.82
C SER A 67 8.09 -4.80 3.15
N TRP A 68 7.14 -5.72 3.31
CA TRP A 68 7.06 -6.52 4.52
C TRP A 68 6.57 -7.94 4.21
N THR A 69 6.86 -8.85 5.13
CA THR A 69 6.24 -10.17 5.18
C THR A 69 5.86 -10.46 6.62
N PHE A 70 4.86 -11.33 6.81
CA PHE A 70 4.45 -11.78 8.12
C PHE A 70 4.19 -13.28 8.08
N TRP A 71 4.73 -14.02 9.04
CA TRP A 71 4.74 -15.48 9.04
C TRP A 71 4.09 -16.10 10.27
N ASP A 72 3.90 -15.35 11.35
CA ASP A 72 3.24 -15.79 12.59
C ASP A 72 1.72 -15.49 12.63
N GLY A 73 1.11 -15.30 11.46
CA GLY A 73 -0.31 -14.95 11.35
C GLY A 73 -1.24 -16.14 11.46
N TYR A 74 -2.24 -16.04 12.33
CA TYR A 74 -3.41 -16.92 12.36
C TYR A 74 -4.40 -16.50 11.27
N PHE A 75 -4.00 -16.62 10.00
CA PHE A 75 -4.84 -16.20 8.87
C PHE A 75 -5.96 -17.17 8.55
N ILE A 76 -5.86 -18.41 9.03
CA ILE A 76 -6.77 -19.51 8.71
C ILE A 76 -7.18 -20.19 10.00
N ASP A 77 -8.47 -20.53 10.14
CA ASP A 77 -8.99 -21.29 11.26
C ASP A 77 -8.68 -22.80 11.15
N ASN A 78 -9.04 -23.57 12.18
CA ASN A 78 -8.83 -25.02 12.19
C ASN A 78 -9.60 -25.78 11.09
N ALA A 79 -10.59 -25.14 10.46
CA ALA A 79 -11.38 -25.70 9.37
C ALA A 79 -10.87 -25.27 7.98
N GLY A 80 -9.80 -24.47 7.91
CA GLY A 80 -9.24 -24.01 6.64
C GLY A 80 -9.87 -22.72 6.11
N ASN A 81 -10.73 -22.04 6.88
CA ASN A 81 -11.37 -20.80 6.44
C ASN A 81 -10.54 -19.57 6.83
N PRO A 82 -10.52 -18.51 6.01
CA PRO A 82 -9.77 -17.30 6.36
C PRO A 82 -10.41 -16.55 7.54
N ILE A 83 -9.59 -16.23 8.54
CA ILE A 83 -9.98 -15.40 9.68
C ILE A 83 -10.08 -13.94 9.20
N GLN A 84 -11.30 -13.47 9.01
CA GLN A 84 -11.57 -12.23 8.26
C GLN A 84 -10.93 -10.97 8.85
N THR A 85 -10.87 -10.86 10.18
CA THR A 85 -10.25 -9.71 10.86
C THR A 85 -8.76 -9.64 10.53
N GLN A 86 -8.05 -10.76 10.70
CA GLN A 86 -6.64 -10.91 10.35
C GLN A 86 -6.40 -10.63 8.86
N VAL A 87 -7.17 -11.27 7.98
CA VAL A 87 -6.99 -11.09 6.54
C VAL A 87 -7.21 -9.63 6.12
N ARG A 88 -8.23 -8.95 6.66
CA ARG A 88 -8.53 -7.54 6.35
C ARG A 88 -7.44 -6.57 6.82
N SER A 89 -6.76 -6.84 7.93
CA SER A 89 -5.67 -5.97 8.39
C SER A 89 -4.42 -6.07 7.53
N PHE A 90 -4.10 -7.29 7.07
CA PHE A 90 -2.84 -7.56 6.36
C PHE A 90 -2.96 -7.46 4.84
N ILE A 91 -4.12 -7.74 4.24
CA ILE A 91 -4.27 -7.61 2.80
C ILE A 91 -4.47 -6.14 2.42
N ARG A 92 -3.56 -5.60 1.62
CA ARG A 92 -3.54 -4.17 1.30
C ARG A 92 -3.41 -3.98 -0.21
N PRO A 93 -3.98 -2.93 -0.79
CA PRO A 93 -3.62 -2.52 -2.14
C PRO A 93 -2.14 -2.09 -2.17
N TYR A 94 -1.41 -2.44 -3.23
CA TYR A 94 -0.02 -2.02 -3.39
C TYR A 94 0.40 -2.01 -4.86
N PRO A 95 1.32 -1.12 -5.27
CA PRO A 95 1.90 -1.16 -6.61
C PRO A 95 2.82 -2.38 -6.75
N GLN A 96 2.46 -3.31 -7.63
CA GLN A 96 3.32 -4.43 -8.01
C GLN A 96 4.46 -3.96 -8.93
N SER A 97 4.17 -2.97 -9.78
CA SER A 97 5.14 -2.33 -10.66
C SER A 97 4.81 -0.85 -10.84
N THR A 98 5.83 -0.01 -11.02
CA THR A 98 5.66 1.42 -11.28
C THR A 98 6.83 1.93 -12.11
N ASN A 99 6.56 2.58 -13.24
CA ASN A 99 7.55 3.26 -14.05
C ASN A 99 7.69 4.72 -13.62
N GLY A 100 8.37 4.92 -12.49
CA GLY A 100 8.52 6.26 -11.94
C GLY A 100 9.15 6.25 -10.56
N ARG A 101 9.02 7.37 -9.87
CA ARG A 101 9.49 7.57 -8.50
C ARG A 101 8.29 7.70 -7.58
N PHE A 102 8.24 6.84 -6.56
CA PHE A 102 7.27 6.91 -5.48
C PHE A 102 7.21 8.32 -4.86
N VAL A 103 6.01 8.78 -4.52
CA VAL A 103 5.80 10.03 -3.77
C VAL A 103 5.10 9.75 -2.45
N LYS A 104 3.91 9.13 -2.48
CA LYS A 104 3.15 8.77 -1.26
C LYS A 104 2.27 7.55 -1.51
N GLN A 105 2.00 6.81 -0.45
CA GLN A 105 0.98 5.77 -0.37
C GLN A 105 0.31 5.84 0.99
N HIS A 106 -1.00 5.62 1.01
CA HIS A 106 -1.75 5.42 2.24
C HIS A 106 -2.93 4.49 1.99
N PHE A 107 -3.16 3.57 2.91
CA PHE A 107 -4.32 2.69 2.93
C PHE A 107 -4.99 2.75 4.30
N ASN A 108 -6.30 2.94 4.32
CA ASN A 108 -7.12 2.75 5.50
C ASN A 108 -7.92 1.46 5.36
N HIS A 109 -7.57 0.43 6.12
CA HIS A 109 -8.21 -0.88 6.04
C HIS A 109 -9.67 -0.88 6.52
N GLU A 110 -10.04 0.03 7.42
CA GLU A 110 -11.42 0.18 7.91
C GLU A 110 -12.34 0.70 6.80
N THR A 111 -11.98 1.84 6.20
CA THR A 111 -12.78 2.49 5.15
C THR A 111 -12.59 1.84 3.77
N GLY A 112 -11.43 1.21 3.54
CA GLY A 112 -11.01 0.76 2.22
C GLY A 112 -10.54 1.91 1.32
N GLU A 113 -10.26 3.08 1.88
CA GLU A 113 -9.69 4.19 1.10
C GLU A 113 -8.21 3.94 0.84
N TYR A 114 -7.81 4.02 -0.42
CA TYR A 114 -6.43 3.86 -0.85
C TYR A 114 -6.01 5.05 -1.70
N SER A 115 -4.85 5.62 -1.38
CA SER A 115 -4.23 6.66 -2.19
C SER A 115 -2.80 6.26 -2.54
N PHE A 116 -2.42 6.53 -3.79
CA PHE A 116 -1.09 6.27 -4.31
C PHE A 116 -0.68 7.36 -5.28
N SER A 117 0.54 7.87 -5.14
CA SER A 117 1.09 8.78 -6.14
C SER A 117 2.57 8.55 -6.41
N PHE A 118 2.93 8.83 -7.66
CA PHE A 118 4.29 8.69 -8.18
C PHE A 118 4.50 9.66 -9.33
N ILE A 119 5.76 9.96 -9.63
CA ILE A 119 6.14 10.77 -10.79
C ILE A 119 6.67 9.83 -11.87
N THR A 120 6.08 9.83 -13.06
CA THR A 120 6.53 8.99 -14.17
C THR A 120 7.98 9.27 -14.57
N ASN A 121 8.71 8.24 -15.01
CA ASN A 121 9.93 8.47 -15.76
C ASN A 121 9.58 8.87 -17.20
N GLN A 122 10.46 9.64 -17.85
CA GLN A 122 10.32 9.94 -19.28
C GLN A 122 10.37 8.65 -20.09
N LEU A 123 9.41 8.48 -20.99
CA LEU A 123 9.28 7.30 -21.83
C LEU A 123 10.05 7.54 -23.13
N SER A 124 11.27 7.02 -23.24
CA SER A 124 12.15 7.24 -24.40
C SER A 124 11.68 6.58 -25.70
N ASN A 125 10.70 5.66 -25.64
CA ASN A 125 10.36 4.83 -26.79
C ASN A 125 9.34 5.52 -27.72
N GLN A 126 9.85 6.02 -28.83
CA GLN A 126 9.10 6.69 -29.91
C GLN A 126 8.14 5.77 -30.70
N TYR A 127 8.21 4.44 -30.55
CA TYR A 127 7.72 3.52 -31.59
C TYR A 127 6.43 2.73 -31.31
N SER A 128 5.78 2.88 -30.16
CA SER A 128 4.49 2.21 -29.96
C SER A 128 3.38 3.23 -30.10
N GLU A 129 2.42 3.05 -31.00
CA GLU A 129 1.17 3.86 -31.01
C GLU A 129 0.27 3.55 -29.80
N LYS A 130 0.63 2.52 -29.02
CA LYS A 130 -0.14 2.07 -27.86
C LYS A 130 0.19 2.90 -26.61
N GLN A 131 -0.83 3.11 -25.77
CA GLN A 131 -0.68 3.74 -24.46
C GLN A 131 0.42 3.04 -23.65
N ASN A 132 1.15 3.79 -22.83
CA ASN A 132 2.27 3.24 -22.09
C ASN A 132 1.81 2.78 -20.72
N LEU A 133 1.99 1.49 -20.41
CA LEU A 133 1.78 0.99 -19.05
C LEU A 133 2.76 1.69 -18.10
N ILE A 134 2.23 2.36 -17.08
CA ILE A 134 3.03 3.11 -16.10
C ILE A 134 2.95 2.55 -14.69
N ALA A 135 1.90 1.79 -14.36
CA ALA A 135 1.80 1.11 -13.08
C ALA A 135 0.90 -0.12 -13.18
N GLU A 136 1.19 -1.13 -12.36
CA GLU A 136 0.29 -2.23 -12.05
C GLU A 136 0.11 -2.28 -10.54
N ILE A 137 -1.14 -2.23 -10.10
CA ILE A 137 -1.50 -2.13 -8.69
C ILE A 137 -2.37 -3.33 -8.34
N TYR A 138 -1.98 -4.07 -7.31
CA TYR A 138 -2.80 -5.12 -6.76
C TYR A 138 -3.96 -4.49 -5.97
N ILE A 139 -5.18 -4.90 -6.29
CA ILE A 139 -6.42 -4.48 -5.64
C ILE A 139 -7.09 -5.72 -5.03
N PRO A 140 -7.19 -5.85 -3.69
CA PRO A 140 -7.82 -6.99 -3.02
C PRO A 140 -9.35 -6.95 -3.11
N LEU A 141 -9.90 -7.24 -4.30
CA LEU A 141 -11.32 -7.10 -4.61
C LEU A 141 -12.23 -7.86 -3.64
N SER A 142 -11.95 -9.14 -3.40
CA SER A 142 -12.81 -9.99 -2.57
C SER A 142 -12.82 -9.61 -1.09
N VAL A 143 -11.80 -8.89 -0.60
CA VAL A 143 -11.66 -8.56 0.81
C VAL A 143 -12.13 -7.14 1.11
N HIS A 144 -11.61 -6.15 0.36
CA HIS A 144 -11.90 -4.74 0.63
C HIS A 144 -12.90 -4.11 -0.33
N TYR A 145 -13.19 -4.73 -1.48
CA TYR A 145 -14.08 -4.16 -2.49
C TYR A 145 -15.11 -5.15 -3.03
N PRO A 146 -15.79 -5.96 -2.17
CA PRO A 146 -16.70 -7.00 -2.64
C PRO A 146 -17.91 -6.43 -3.41
N ASN A 147 -18.29 -5.19 -3.10
CA ASN A 147 -19.37 -4.45 -3.78
C ASN A 147 -18.84 -3.49 -4.87
N GLY A 148 -17.55 -3.60 -5.20
CA GLY A 148 -16.86 -2.72 -6.13
C GLY A 148 -16.23 -1.49 -5.45
N TYR A 149 -15.64 -0.65 -6.30
CA TYR A 149 -14.93 0.56 -5.91
C TYR A 149 -15.18 1.69 -6.92
N SER A 150 -14.80 2.89 -6.53
CA SER A 150 -14.67 4.06 -7.39
C SER A 150 -13.20 4.44 -7.46
N ILE A 151 -12.72 4.88 -8.62
CA ILE A 151 -11.34 5.30 -8.83
C ILE A 151 -11.29 6.71 -9.43
N ASN A 152 -10.48 7.57 -8.84
CA ASN A 152 -10.13 8.87 -9.38
C ASN A 152 -8.65 8.84 -9.79
N LEU A 153 -8.36 9.31 -10.99
CA LEU A 153 -7.01 9.40 -11.54
C LEU A 153 -6.74 10.84 -11.94
N ASN A 154 -5.58 11.35 -11.52
CA ASN A 154 -5.04 12.63 -11.95
C ASN A 154 -3.69 12.37 -12.64
N PRO A 155 -3.47 12.81 -13.89
CA PRO A 155 -4.43 13.54 -14.74
C PRO A 155 -5.62 12.69 -15.22
N ASN A 156 -6.75 13.34 -15.52
CA ASN A 156 -8.02 12.67 -15.87
C ASN A 156 -7.99 11.95 -17.23
N ASN A 157 -6.95 12.15 -18.05
CA ASN A 157 -6.77 11.49 -19.34
C ASN A 157 -5.99 10.17 -19.24
N LEU A 158 -5.61 9.74 -18.04
CA LEU A 158 -5.12 8.38 -17.80
C LEU A 158 -6.21 7.35 -18.08
N THR A 159 -5.81 6.20 -18.61
CA THR A 159 -6.70 5.04 -18.74
C THR A 159 -6.30 3.98 -17.75
N ALA A 160 -7.28 3.23 -17.26
CA ALA A 160 -7.04 2.10 -16.38
C ALA A 160 -7.85 0.87 -16.82
N GLU A 161 -7.24 -0.29 -16.71
CA GLU A 161 -7.84 -1.59 -17.00
C GLU A 161 -7.67 -2.49 -15.77
N LEU A 162 -8.76 -3.14 -15.35
CA LEU A 162 -8.73 -4.12 -14.27
C LEU A 162 -8.83 -5.53 -14.85
N LYS A 163 -7.83 -6.36 -14.57
CA LYS A 163 -7.84 -7.79 -14.90
C LYS A 163 -7.59 -8.61 -13.65
N GLY A 164 -8.63 -9.31 -13.18
CA GLY A 164 -8.58 -9.97 -11.88
C GLY A 164 -8.34 -8.94 -10.78
N ASN A 165 -7.32 -9.15 -9.96
CA ASN A 165 -6.93 -8.22 -8.90
C ASN A 165 -5.84 -7.22 -9.33
N THR A 166 -5.48 -7.13 -10.61
CA THR A 166 -4.44 -6.20 -11.07
C THR A 166 -5.06 -5.07 -11.87
N LEU A 167 -4.87 -3.84 -11.36
CA LEU A 167 -5.22 -2.60 -12.02
C LEU A 167 -4.01 -2.05 -12.76
N SER A 168 -4.07 -2.04 -14.08
CA SER A 168 -3.06 -1.46 -14.96
C SER A 168 -3.42 -0.01 -15.30
N ILE A 169 -2.50 0.93 -15.09
CA ILE A 169 -2.67 2.35 -15.42
C ILE A 169 -1.77 2.69 -16.61
N TYR A 170 -2.32 3.41 -17.58
CA TYR A 170 -1.61 3.80 -18.79
C TYR A 170 -1.56 5.31 -18.97
N LEU A 171 -0.39 5.79 -19.40
CA LEU A 171 -0.17 7.17 -19.82
C LEU A 171 -0.55 7.34 -21.29
N PRO A 172 -1.32 8.38 -21.64
CA PRO A 172 -1.64 8.69 -23.03
C PRO A 172 -0.39 9.15 -23.79
N THR A 173 -0.46 9.08 -25.11
CA THR A 173 0.73 9.21 -25.98
C THR A 173 1.30 10.62 -26.05
N ASP A 174 0.47 11.63 -25.78
CA ASP A 174 0.81 13.05 -25.74
C ASP A 174 1.68 13.43 -24.53
N LEU A 175 1.60 12.69 -23.41
CA LEU A 175 2.34 13.01 -22.17
C LEU A 175 3.69 12.28 -22.04
N ARG A 176 4.20 11.62 -23.10
CA ARG A 176 5.36 10.70 -23.03
C ARG A 176 6.68 11.32 -22.59
N ASN A 177 6.91 12.58 -22.95
CA ASN A 177 8.19 13.26 -22.72
C ASN A 177 8.20 14.07 -21.43
N GLU A 178 7.16 13.97 -20.61
CA GLU A 178 6.99 14.75 -19.40
C GLU A 178 7.09 13.87 -18.16
N HIS A 179 7.63 14.44 -17.09
CA HIS A 179 7.47 13.88 -15.75
C HIS A 179 6.06 14.23 -15.27
N VAL A 180 5.17 13.26 -15.27
CA VAL A 180 3.78 13.43 -14.88
C VAL A 180 3.63 12.96 -13.44
N LEU A 181 3.14 13.84 -12.57
CA LEU A 181 2.64 13.42 -11.27
C LEU A 181 1.33 12.68 -11.49
N VAL A 182 1.32 11.40 -11.14
CA VAL A 182 0.14 10.56 -11.17
C VAL A 182 -0.37 10.43 -9.75
N GLU A 183 -1.64 10.76 -9.54
CA GLU A 183 -2.34 10.53 -8.28
C GLU A 183 -3.54 9.62 -8.53
N MET A 184 -3.65 8.57 -7.72
CA MET A 184 -4.76 7.64 -7.71
C MET A 184 -5.42 7.65 -6.34
N GLU A 185 -6.75 7.73 -6.35
CA GLU A 185 -7.57 7.53 -5.16
C GLU A 185 -8.60 6.45 -5.46
N LEU A 186 -8.76 5.51 -4.53
CA LEU A 186 -9.69 4.41 -4.64
C LEU A 186 -10.54 4.35 -3.38
N VAL A 187 -11.86 4.27 -3.57
CA VAL A 187 -12.85 4.33 -2.49
C VAL A 187 -13.84 3.17 -2.63
N ARG A 188 -14.12 2.48 -1.52
CA ARG A 188 -15.11 1.39 -1.45
C ARG A 188 -16.53 1.91 -1.73
N LYS A 189 -17.33 1.13 -2.46
CA LYS A 189 -18.77 1.39 -2.67
C LYS A 189 -19.65 0.80 -1.56
#